data_AF-A0A957S3U6-F1
#
_entry.id   AF-A0A957S3U6-F1
#
_cell.length_a   1.000
_cell.length_b   1.000
_cell.length_c   1.000
_cell.angle_alpha   90.00
_cell.angle_beta   90.00
_cell.angle_gamma   90.00
#
_symmetry.space_group_name_H-M   'P 1'
#
loop_
_entity.id
_entity.type
_entity.pdbx_description
1 polymer ?
#
loop_
_entity_poly.entity_id
_entity_poly.type
_entity_poly.pdbx_seq_one_letter_code
_entity_poly.pdbx_strand_id
1 'polypeptide(L)'
;DMKWGTPQPISLRDTDLGIVRLRGFGQYTMQVAEPKRFVDQIVGTQGLYTTAQIEDYLRGVVVSRMTDVLGENMTSIFDLPSLFDEISAAMRAKLQDDFLAMGIALKQFMIVSLNPTEETAKAIDERAAMGAIGNMDAYLKFKAARAMGDAANNPSGSGAAEGVGLGAGMGMGVGMAGMIAQAMSGAAQPQQTQQGGGAAAIPDVMTVEEAAAYLKVSAEDIIAVIESGELPARKIGTQYRISKDAVSKFLGG
;
A
#
# COMPACT_ATOMS: atom_id res chain seq x y z
N ASP A 1 -29.75 -25.26 1.67
CA ASP A 1 -29.03 -24.21 0.90
C ASP A 1 -27.54 -24.37 1.07
N MET A 2 -26.77 -23.88 0.10
CA MET A 2 -25.31 -24.00 0.06
C MET A 2 -24.69 -22.63 0.31
N LYS A 3 -23.57 -22.58 1.04
CA LYS A 3 -22.82 -21.34 1.27
C LYS A 3 -21.65 -21.24 0.31
N TRP A 4 -21.35 -20.02 -0.15
CA TRP A 4 -20.14 -19.74 -0.88
C TRP A 4 -19.35 -18.63 -0.18
N GLY A 5 -18.04 -18.64 -0.36
CA GLY A 5 -17.16 -17.62 0.20
C GLY A 5 -15.78 -17.70 -0.42
N THR A 6 -15.09 -16.57 -0.51
CA THR A 6 -13.73 -16.47 -1.03
C THR A 6 -12.74 -16.99 0.02
N PRO A 7 -12.02 -18.11 -0.20
CA PRO A 7 -11.07 -18.65 0.80
C PRO A 7 -9.83 -17.75 0.95
N GLN A 8 -9.47 -17.03 -0.10
CA GLN A 8 -8.43 -16.00 -0.13
C GLN A 8 -9.05 -14.69 -0.64
N PRO A 9 -8.52 -13.51 -0.26
CA PRO A 9 -9.01 -12.23 -0.79
C PRO A 9 -8.81 -12.14 -2.32
N ILE A 10 -9.85 -11.70 -3.02
CA ILE A 10 -9.76 -11.32 -4.43
C ILE A 10 -9.05 -9.96 -4.48
N SER A 11 -7.98 -9.87 -5.26
CA SER A 11 -7.28 -8.60 -5.51
C SER A 11 -7.79 -7.97 -6.80
N LEU A 12 -8.25 -6.73 -6.74
CA LEU A 12 -8.85 -6.00 -7.86
C LEU A 12 -8.11 -4.68 -8.07
N ARG A 13 -8.12 -4.17 -9.31
CA ARG A 13 -7.69 -2.80 -9.59
C ARG A 13 -8.79 -1.84 -9.12
N ASP A 14 -8.38 -0.70 -8.59
CA ASP A 14 -9.26 0.32 -8.06
C ASP A 14 -8.75 1.71 -8.48
N THR A 15 -9.63 2.60 -8.95
CA THR A 15 -9.23 3.93 -9.42
C THR A 15 -8.76 4.86 -8.30
N ASP A 16 -9.19 4.62 -7.07
CA ASP A 16 -8.94 5.46 -5.92
C ASP A 16 -7.75 4.98 -5.10
N LEU A 17 -7.70 3.68 -4.78
CA LEU A 17 -6.72 3.03 -3.92
C LEU A 17 -5.66 2.25 -4.71
N GLY A 18 -5.76 2.20 -6.04
CA GLY A 18 -4.84 1.49 -6.94
C GLY A 18 -5.10 -0.01 -6.99
N ILE A 19 -4.98 -0.69 -5.85
CA ILE A 19 -5.33 -2.11 -5.66
C ILE A 19 -6.12 -2.26 -4.37
N VAL A 20 -7.24 -2.98 -4.43
CA VAL A 20 -8.06 -3.35 -3.27
C VAL A 20 -8.18 -4.86 -3.14
N ARG A 21 -8.37 -5.33 -1.90
CA ARG A 21 -8.55 -6.74 -1.58
C ARG A 21 -9.90 -6.95 -0.90
N LEU A 22 -10.76 -7.75 -1.54
CA LEU A 22 -12.11 -8.06 -1.08
C LEU A 22 -12.24 -9.52 -0.68
N ARG A 23 -13.07 -9.80 0.33
CA ARG A 23 -13.59 -11.12 0.64
C ARG A 23 -15.09 -11.14 0.44
N GLY A 24 -15.57 -12.01 -0.44
CA GLY A 24 -16.98 -12.18 -0.72
C GLY A 24 -17.57 -13.39 -0.01
N PHE A 25 -18.81 -13.25 0.44
CA PHE A 25 -19.59 -14.30 1.09
C PHE A 25 -21.04 -14.25 0.60
N GLY A 26 -21.67 -15.41 0.51
CA GLY A 26 -23.07 -15.50 0.15
C GLY A 26 -23.62 -16.92 0.19
N GLN A 27 -24.77 -17.09 -0.44
CA GLN A 27 -25.49 -18.37 -0.46
C GLN A 27 -26.14 -18.61 -1.82
N TYR A 28 -26.34 -19.88 -2.15
CA TYR A 28 -27.04 -20.30 -3.35
C TYR A 28 -27.89 -21.55 -3.08
N THR A 29 -28.97 -21.67 -3.84
CA THR A 29 -29.88 -22.81 -3.80
C THR A 29 -29.85 -23.47 -5.16
N MET A 30 -29.65 -24.79 -5.18
CA MET A 30 -29.55 -25.58 -6.40
C MET A 30 -30.43 -26.83 -6.34
N GLN A 31 -30.77 -27.36 -7.52
CA GLN A 31 -31.45 -28.64 -7.70
C GLN A 31 -30.75 -29.42 -8.81
N VAL A 32 -30.52 -30.72 -8.64
CA VAL A 32 -30.10 -31.58 -9.76
C VAL A 32 -31.27 -31.67 -10.75
N ALA A 33 -31.06 -31.17 -11.97
CA ALA A 33 -32.06 -31.12 -13.03
C ALA A 33 -31.87 -32.25 -14.06
N GLU A 34 -30.61 -32.60 -14.36
CA GLU A 34 -30.25 -33.71 -15.24
C GLU A 34 -29.36 -34.71 -14.47
N PRO A 35 -29.94 -35.69 -13.75
CA PRO A 35 -29.18 -36.60 -12.89
C PRO A 35 -28.07 -37.37 -13.61
N LYS A 36 -28.30 -37.76 -14.87
CA LYS A 36 -27.28 -38.42 -15.69
C LYS A 36 -26.09 -37.50 -15.95
N ARG A 37 -26.34 -36.28 -16.44
CA ARG A 37 -25.29 -35.27 -16.69
C ARG A 37 -24.52 -34.94 -15.42
N PHE A 38 -25.22 -34.81 -14.30
CA PHE A 38 -24.62 -34.59 -12.99
C PHE A 38 -23.65 -35.71 -12.60
N VAL A 39 -24.07 -36.99 -12.73
CA VAL A 39 -23.18 -38.13 -12.46
C VAL A 39 -21.99 -38.15 -13.45
N ASP A 40 -22.24 -37.99 -14.75
CA ASP A 40 -21.19 -38.02 -15.79
C ASP A 40 -20.13 -36.91 -15.57
N GLN A 41 -20.54 -35.70 -15.17
CA GLN A 41 -19.64 -34.57 -14.93
C GLN A 41 -18.99 -34.61 -13.54
N ILE A 42 -19.78 -34.70 -12.47
CA ILE A 42 -19.29 -34.56 -11.10
C ILE A 42 -18.59 -35.83 -10.61
N VAL A 43 -19.17 -37.00 -10.86
CA VAL A 43 -18.62 -38.29 -10.39
C VAL A 43 -17.66 -38.86 -11.44
N GLY A 44 -18.06 -38.87 -12.72
CA GLY A 44 -17.26 -39.43 -13.81
C GLY A 44 -16.05 -38.58 -14.18
N THR A 45 -16.26 -37.28 -14.46
CA THR A 45 -15.20 -36.39 -14.98
C THR A 45 -14.36 -35.76 -13.88
N GLN A 46 -15.00 -35.26 -12.81
CA GLN A 46 -14.29 -34.60 -11.69
C GLN A 46 -13.90 -35.56 -10.55
N GLY A 47 -14.45 -36.78 -10.48
CA GLY A 47 -14.12 -37.75 -9.43
C GLY A 47 -14.57 -37.33 -8.02
N LEU A 48 -15.66 -36.58 -7.90
CA LEU A 48 -16.18 -36.07 -6.62
C LEU A 48 -17.30 -36.99 -6.12
N TYR A 49 -17.10 -37.60 -4.95
CA TYR A 49 -17.97 -38.65 -4.41
C TYR A 49 -18.72 -38.24 -3.14
N THR A 50 -18.34 -37.11 -2.53
CA THR A 50 -18.92 -36.61 -1.27
C THR A 50 -19.48 -35.20 -1.43
N THR A 51 -20.53 -34.87 -0.68
CA THR A 51 -21.16 -33.54 -0.73
C THR A 51 -20.14 -32.43 -0.47
N ALA A 52 -19.21 -32.60 0.47
CA ALA A 52 -18.18 -31.61 0.78
C ALA A 52 -17.25 -31.33 -0.42
N GLN A 53 -16.80 -32.36 -1.15
CA GLN A 53 -16.01 -32.19 -2.37
C GLN A 53 -16.77 -31.43 -3.47
N ILE A 54 -18.07 -31.71 -3.60
CA ILE A 54 -18.95 -31.06 -4.58
C ILE A 54 -19.19 -29.59 -4.19
N GLU A 55 -19.45 -29.31 -2.91
CA GLU A 55 -19.57 -27.96 -2.38
C GLU A 55 -18.28 -27.14 -2.56
N ASP A 56 -17.11 -27.74 -2.29
CA ASP A 56 -15.80 -27.12 -2.50
C ASP A 56 -15.55 -26.76 -3.96
N TYR A 57 -15.84 -27.69 -4.88
CA TYR A 57 -15.71 -27.50 -6.32
C TYR A 57 -16.66 -26.40 -6.84
N LEU A 58 -17.95 -26.48 -6.51
CA LEU A 58 -18.94 -25.48 -6.91
C LEU A 58 -18.64 -24.09 -6.32
N ARG A 59 -18.15 -24.03 -5.07
CA ARG A 59 -17.64 -22.78 -4.48
C ARG A 59 -16.46 -22.22 -5.28
N GLY A 60 -15.56 -23.07 -5.79
CA GLY A 60 -14.49 -22.68 -6.70
C GLY A 60 -15.01 -22.02 -7.99
N VAL A 61 -16.01 -22.63 -8.64
CA VAL A 61 -16.69 -22.06 -9.82
C VAL A 61 -17.31 -20.70 -9.50
N VAL A 62 -18.05 -20.59 -8.39
CA VAL A 62 -18.65 -19.33 -7.93
C VAL A 62 -17.61 -18.23 -7.68
N VAL A 63 -16.50 -18.55 -7.00
CA VAL A 63 -15.43 -17.57 -6.71
C VAL A 63 -14.70 -17.14 -7.98
N SER A 64 -14.51 -18.05 -8.94
CA SER A 64 -13.94 -17.73 -10.26
C SER A 64 -14.81 -16.71 -11.01
N ARG A 65 -16.12 -16.96 -11.12
CA ARG A 65 -17.05 -16.02 -11.78
C ARG A 65 -17.22 -14.71 -11.01
N MET A 66 -17.17 -14.73 -9.68
CA MET A 66 -17.19 -13.51 -8.87
C MET A 66 -15.97 -12.64 -9.12
N THR A 67 -14.78 -13.25 -9.26
CA THR A 67 -13.54 -12.52 -9.59
C THR A 67 -13.63 -11.85 -10.96
N ASP A 68 -14.17 -12.57 -11.94
CA ASP A 68 -14.41 -12.10 -13.31
C ASP A 68 -15.42 -10.94 -13.36
N VAL A 69 -16.62 -11.11 -12.77
CA VAL A 69 -17.66 -10.06 -12.72
C VAL A 69 -17.18 -8.81 -11.97
N LEU A 70 -16.48 -8.96 -10.85
CA LEU A 70 -15.91 -7.81 -10.14
C LEU A 70 -14.85 -7.11 -10.97
N GLY A 71 -13.95 -7.86 -11.65
CA GLY A 71 -12.93 -7.27 -12.51
C GLY A 71 -13.46 -6.54 -13.75
N GLU A 72 -14.63 -6.94 -14.26
CA GLU A 72 -15.30 -6.29 -15.40
C GLU A 72 -16.13 -5.05 -15.01
N ASN A 73 -16.78 -5.06 -13.83
CA ASN A 73 -17.83 -4.08 -13.49
C ASN A 73 -17.43 -3.11 -12.36
N MET A 74 -16.46 -3.45 -11.51
CA MET A 74 -16.03 -2.60 -10.40
C MET A 74 -14.92 -1.64 -10.84
N THR A 75 -15.17 -0.33 -10.71
CA THR A 75 -14.18 0.72 -10.97
C THR A 75 -13.54 1.21 -9.66
N SER A 76 -14.38 1.47 -8.65
CA SER A 76 -13.96 1.87 -7.31
C SER A 76 -14.72 1.08 -6.23
N ILE A 77 -14.05 0.82 -5.11
CA ILE A 77 -14.63 0.16 -3.93
C ILE A 77 -15.73 1.00 -3.27
N PHE A 78 -15.73 2.31 -3.52
CA PHE A 78 -16.74 3.24 -3.02
C PHE A 78 -18.08 3.11 -3.75
N ASP A 79 -18.08 2.63 -5.00
CA ASP A 79 -19.30 2.41 -5.79
C ASP A 79 -19.97 1.07 -5.45
N LEU A 80 -19.22 0.12 -4.88
CA LEU A 80 -19.65 -1.26 -4.63
C LEU A 80 -21.01 -1.40 -3.90
N PRO A 81 -21.38 -0.56 -2.90
CA PRO A 81 -22.70 -0.60 -2.28
C PRO A 81 -23.87 -0.37 -3.25
N SER A 82 -23.65 0.35 -4.35
CA SER A 82 -24.64 0.62 -5.39
C SER A 82 -24.72 -0.44 -6.48
N LEU A 83 -23.77 -1.40 -6.51
CA LEU A 83 -23.64 -2.43 -7.54
C LEU A 83 -24.05 -3.84 -7.07
N PHE A 84 -24.53 -3.99 -5.83
CA PHE A 84 -24.81 -5.31 -5.26
C PHE A 84 -25.85 -6.12 -6.05
N ASP A 85 -26.92 -5.47 -6.52
CA ASP A 85 -27.99 -6.14 -7.27
C ASP A 85 -27.54 -6.47 -8.71
N GLU A 86 -26.79 -5.57 -9.34
CA GLU A 86 -26.16 -5.73 -10.65
C GLU A 86 -25.17 -6.90 -10.65
N ILE A 87 -24.25 -6.93 -9.68
CA ILE A 87 -23.28 -8.02 -9.50
C ILE A 87 -24.02 -9.33 -9.21
N SER A 88 -25.07 -9.31 -8.37
CA SER A 88 -25.88 -10.51 -8.07
C SER A 88 -26.60 -11.04 -9.31
N ALA A 89 -27.15 -10.16 -10.15
CA ALA A 89 -27.81 -10.51 -11.41
C ALA A 89 -26.81 -11.03 -12.46
N ALA A 90 -25.66 -10.36 -12.63
CA ALA A 90 -24.59 -10.79 -13.52
C ALA A 90 -24.01 -12.15 -13.11
N MET A 91 -23.81 -12.36 -11.81
CA MET A 91 -23.40 -13.64 -11.24
C MET A 91 -24.42 -14.75 -11.49
N ARG A 92 -25.71 -14.46 -11.27
CA ARG A 92 -26.78 -15.41 -11.57
C ARG A 92 -26.76 -15.81 -13.05
N ALA A 93 -26.56 -14.86 -13.96
CA ALA A 93 -26.47 -15.12 -15.39
C ALA A 93 -25.24 -15.97 -15.75
N LYS A 94 -24.02 -15.55 -15.37
CA LYS A 94 -22.79 -16.31 -15.69
C LYS A 94 -22.78 -17.71 -15.07
N LEU A 95 -23.29 -17.89 -13.85
CA LEU A 95 -23.35 -19.20 -13.20
C LEU A 95 -24.45 -20.12 -13.73
N GLN A 96 -25.49 -19.59 -14.37
CA GLN A 96 -26.60 -20.41 -14.87
C GLN A 96 -26.12 -21.43 -15.90
N ASP A 97 -25.26 -21.02 -16.82
CA ASP A 97 -24.72 -21.87 -17.89
C ASP A 97 -23.69 -22.87 -17.36
N ASP A 98 -22.76 -22.44 -16.50
CA ASP A 98 -21.80 -23.33 -15.82
C ASP A 98 -22.54 -24.45 -15.06
N PHE A 99 -23.60 -24.10 -14.30
CA PHE A 99 -24.36 -25.08 -13.52
C PHE A 99 -25.16 -26.02 -14.41
N LEU A 100 -25.79 -25.54 -15.49
CA LEU A 100 -26.49 -26.38 -16.45
C LEU A 100 -25.56 -27.32 -17.23
N ALA A 101 -24.31 -26.90 -17.51
CA ALA A 101 -23.28 -27.79 -18.06
C ALA A 101 -22.99 -28.99 -17.14
N MET A 102 -23.18 -28.84 -15.83
CA MET A 102 -23.09 -29.91 -14.82
C MET A 102 -24.43 -30.60 -14.49
N GLY A 103 -25.51 -30.27 -15.19
CA GLY A 103 -26.85 -30.83 -14.94
C GLY A 103 -27.53 -30.29 -13.68
N ILE A 104 -27.08 -29.14 -13.19
CA ILE A 104 -27.56 -28.46 -11.99
C ILE A 104 -28.39 -27.24 -12.40
N ALA A 105 -29.60 -27.11 -11.87
CA ALA A 105 -30.38 -25.88 -11.97
C ALA A 105 -30.10 -24.96 -10.76
N LEU A 106 -29.46 -23.82 -11.01
CA LEU A 106 -29.34 -22.72 -10.05
C LEU A 106 -30.72 -22.07 -9.83
N LYS A 107 -31.29 -22.20 -8.62
CA LYS A 107 -32.61 -21.65 -8.27
C LYS A 107 -32.50 -20.23 -7.73
N GLN A 108 -31.52 -20.00 -6.87
CA GLN A 108 -31.25 -18.72 -6.25
C GLN A 108 -29.75 -18.52 -6.08
N PHE A 109 -29.30 -17.30 -6.27
CA PHE A 109 -27.96 -16.83 -5.92
C PHE A 109 -28.14 -15.54 -5.14
N MET A 110 -27.34 -15.34 -4.09
CA MET A 110 -27.36 -14.15 -3.25
C MET A 110 -25.94 -13.86 -2.75
N ILE A 111 -25.56 -12.59 -2.85
CA ILE A 111 -24.40 -12.02 -2.17
C ILE A 111 -24.88 -11.57 -0.79
N VAL A 112 -24.21 -12.00 0.27
CA VAL A 112 -24.53 -11.60 1.66
C VAL A 112 -23.60 -10.48 2.11
N SER A 113 -22.33 -10.50 1.70
CA SER A 113 -21.39 -9.40 1.96
C SER A 113 -20.18 -9.45 1.02
N LEU A 114 -19.65 -8.27 0.68
CA LEU A 114 -18.34 -8.09 0.05
C LEU A 114 -17.53 -7.15 0.97
N ASN A 115 -16.60 -7.71 1.74
CA ASN A 115 -15.90 -6.99 2.80
C ASN A 115 -14.44 -6.70 2.38
N PRO A 116 -13.92 -5.48 2.55
CA PRO A 116 -12.48 -5.23 2.40
C PRO A 116 -11.67 -6.03 3.41
N THR A 117 -10.42 -6.36 3.07
CA THR A 117 -9.44 -6.80 4.07
C THR A 117 -9.07 -5.65 5.01
N GLU A 118 -8.47 -5.96 6.16
CA GLU A 118 -7.99 -4.96 7.12
C GLU A 118 -7.02 -3.94 6.49
N GLU A 119 -6.16 -4.40 5.58
CA GLU A 119 -5.24 -3.56 4.79
C GLU A 119 -6.01 -2.57 3.90
N THR A 120 -7.01 -3.04 3.15
CA THR A 120 -7.86 -2.20 2.31
C THR A 120 -8.76 -1.27 3.13
N ALA A 121 -9.29 -1.72 4.27
CA ALA A 121 -10.07 -0.89 5.18
C ALA A 121 -9.23 0.28 5.75
N LYS A 122 -7.99 0.02 6.16
CA LYS A 122 -7.06 1.08 6.58
C LYS A 122 -6.74 2.07 5.44
N ALA A 123 -6.61 1.59 4.21
CA ALA A 123 -6.41 2.44 3.03
C ALA A 123 -7.65 3.31 2.72
N ILE A 124 -8.86 2.76 2.88
CA ILE A 124 -10.12 3.50 2.82
C ILE A 124 -10.15 4.61 3.88
N ASP A 125 -9.90 4.28 5.15
CA ASP A 125 -9.88 5.24 6.27
C ASP A 125 -8.84 6.35 6.03
N GLU A 126 -7.66 5.99 5.53
CA GLU A 126 -6.60 6.95 5.23
C GLU A 126 -6.99 7.89 4.07
N ARG A 127 -7.59 7.37 2.99
CA ARG A 127 -8.09 8.20 1.88
C ARG A 127 -9.26 9.10 2.32
N ALA A 128 -10.18 8.58 3.13
CA ALA A 128 -11.29 9.35 3.68
C ALA A 128 -10.78 10.50 4.57
N ALA A 129 -9.78 10.24 5.43
CA ALA A 129 -9.13 11.29 6.23
C ALA A 129 -8.44 12.35 5.36
N MET A 130 -7.67 11.95 4.33
CA MET A 130 -7.05 12.90 3.40
C MET A 130 -8.10 13.76 2.66
N GLY A 131 -9.19 13.15 2.18
CA GLY A 131 -10.27 13.84 1.48
C GLY A 131 -11.05 14.82 2.37
N ALA A 132 -11.35 14.43 3.62
CA ALA A 132 -12.03 15.30 4.59
C ALA A 132 -11.17 16.48 5.04
N ILE A 133 -9.84 16.31 5.05
CA ILE A 133 -8.89 17.34 5.51
C ILE A 133 -8.49 18.29 4.37
N GLY A 134 -8.40 17.81 3.13
CA GLY A 134 -8.17 18.60 1.90
C GLY A 134 -6.80 19.30 1.77
N ASN A 135 -6.08 19.48 2.88
CA ASN A 135 -4.80 20.16 2.96
C ASN A 135 -3.72 19.21 3.54
N MET A 136 -2.65 18.96 2.76
CA MET A 136 -1.57 18.05 3.14
C MET A 136 -0.89 18.41 4.47
N ASP A 137 -0.77 19.70 4.80
CA ASP A 137 -0.19 20.16 6.06
C ASP A 137 -1.09 19.81 7.27
N ALA A 138 -2.41 19.95 7.09
CA ALA A 138 -3.38 19.52 8.09
C ALA A 138 -3.47 17.99 8.20
N TYR A 139 -3.18 17.25 7.11
CA TYR A 139 -3.11 15.79 7.13
C TYR A 139 -1.88 15.28 7.90
N LEU A 140 -0.71 15.90 7.72
CA LEU A 140 0.48 15.63 8.53
C LEU A 140 0.21 15.92 10.02
N LYS A 141 -0.46 17.03 10.33
CA LYS A 141 -0.91 17.36 11.69
C LYS A 141 -1.90 16.33 12.25
N PHE A 142 -2.83 15.82 11.44
CA PHE A 142 -3.76 14.76 11.85
C PHE A 142 -3.05 13.43 12.11
N LYS A 143 -2.10 13.01 11.26
CA LYS A 143 -1.30 11.80 11.52
C LYS A 143 -0.43 11.95 12.77
N ALA A 144 0.15 13.12 13.02
CA ALA A 144 0.86 13.41 14.26
C ALA A 144 -0.06 13.35 15.49
N ALA A 145 -1.25 13.97 15.42
CA ALA A 145 -2.24 13.94 16.49
C ALA A 145 -2.74 12.51 16.79
N ARG A 146 -3.00 11.70 15.76
CA ARG A 146 -3.40 10.30 15.91
C ARG A 146 -2.30 9.46 16.54
N ALA A 147 -1.05 9.61 16.10
CA ALA A 147 0.09 8.91 16.69
C ALA A 147 0.30 9.26 18.18
N MET A 148 0.12 10.53 18.57
CA MET A 148 0.13 10.93 19.98
C MET A 148 -1.06 10.33 20.76
N GLY A 149 -2.25 10.29 20.17
CA GLY A 149 -3.45 9.68 20.77
C GLY A 149 -3.32 8.17 20.98
N ASP A 150 -2.82 7.45 19.98
CA ASP A 150 -2.58 6.00 20.06
C ASP A 150 -1.49 5.68 21.10
N ALA A 151 -0.45 6.50 21.22
CA ALA A 151 0.57 6.39 22.27
C ALA A 151 -0.01 6.68 23.68
N ALA A 152 -0.91 7.67 23.81
CA ALA A 152 -1.58 7.98 25.07
C ALA A 152 -2.61 6.93 25.50
N ASN A 153 -3.24 6.23 24.54
CA ASN A 153 -4.21 5.18 24.79
C ASN A 153 -3.58 3.79 25.03
N ASN A 154 -2.29 3.59 24.69
CA ASN A 154 -1.54 2.35 24.96
C ASN A 154 -0.32 2.59 25.90
N PRO A 155 -0.51 3.13 27.13
CA PRO A 155 0.60 3.37 28.06
C PRO A 155 1.29 2.08 28.54
N SER A 156 0.67 0.91 28.37
CA SER A 156 1.26 -0.41 28.64
C SER A 156 2.14 -0.96 27.51
N GLY A 157 2.08 -0.38 26.31
CA GLY A 157 3.05 -0.65 25.22
C GLY A 157 4.43 -0.04 25.51
N SER A 158 4.48 0.98 26.38
CA SER A 158 5.69 1.63 26.88
C SER A 158 6.43 0.86 27.99
N GLY A 159 6.21 -0.45 28.14
CA GLY A 159 7.00 -1.31 29.04
C GLY A 159 8.50 -1.36 28.71
N ALA A 160 8.92 -0.86 27.53
CA ALA A 160 10.33 -0.63 27.18
C ALA A 160 10.85 0.79 27.55
N ALA A 161 9.98 1.70 27.98
CA ALA A 161 10.33 3.04 28.49
C ALA A 161 10.25 3.12 30.03
N GLU A 162 9.54 2.17 30.67
CA GLU A 162 9.37 2.09 32.14
C GLU A 162 10.61 1.49 32.87
N GLY A 163 11.74 1.36 32.17
CA GLY A 163 13.06 1.05 32.74
C GLY A 163 14.02 2.24 32.83
N VAL A 164 13.68 3.40 32.24
CA VAL A 164 14.59 4.55 32.11
C VAL A 164 13.98 5.87 32.61
N GLY A 165 12.64 5.99 32.65
CA GLY A 165 11.94 7.24 32.94
C GLY A 165 11.88 7.71 34.40
N LEU A 166 12.09 6.83 35.39
CA LEU A 166 11.86 7.16 36.82
C LEU A 166 13.11 7.15 37.72
N GLY A 167 14.24 6.62 37.23
CA GLY A 167 15.53 6.64 37.95
C GLY A 167 16.49 7.76 37.54
N ALA A 168 16.31 8.33 36.34
CA ALA A 168 17.25 9.29 35.75
C ALA A 168 16.78 10.77 35.82
N GLY A 169 15.56 11.03 36.31
CA GLY A 169 14.93 12.35 36.30
C GLY A 169 15.49 13.38 37.30
N MET A 170 16.29 12.97 38.29
CA MET A 170 16.86 13.87 39.31
C MET A 170 18.33 14.27 39.06
N GLY A 171 19.04 13.62 38.13
CA GLY A 171 20.46 13.91 37.85
C GLY A 171 20.71 15.02 36.82
N MET A 172 19.76 15.26 35.90
CA MET A 172 19.99 16.12 34.72
C MET A 172 19.27 17.49 34.77
N GLY A 173 18.59 17.83 35.87
CA GLY A 173 17.90 19.12 36.00
C GLY A 173 18.84 20.33 36.22
N VAL A 174 20.01 20.12 36.82
CA VAL A 174 20.88 21.22 37.29
C VAL A 174 21.84 21.73 36.20
N GLY A 175 22.30 20.86 35.31
CA GLY A 175 23.24 21.25 34.23
C GLY A 175 22.60 22.11 33.13
N MET A 176 21.31 21.91 32.85
CA MET A 176 20.58 22.60 31.78
C MET A 176 20.34 24.09 32.08
N ALA A 177 20.15 24.45 33.35
CA ALA A 177 19.82 25.82 33.77
C ALA A 177 20.99 26.80 33.61
N GLY A 178 22.23 26.36 33.88
CA GLY A 178 23.43 27.20 33.69
C GLY A 178 23.72 27.51 32.22
N MET A 179 23.37 26.59 31.30
CA MET A 179 23.69 26.73 29.88
C MET A 179 22.79 27.74 29.15
N ILE A 180 21.56 27.95 29.63
CA ILE A 180 20.60 28.92 29.06
C ILE A 180 21.01 30.37 29.40
N ALA A 181 21.56 30.62 30.59
CA ALA A 181 22.03 31.95 30.99
C ALA A 181 23.25 32.43 30.18
N GLN A 182 24.12 31.52 29.75
CA GLN A 182 25.30 31.82 28.93
C GLN A 182 24.93 32.16 27.47
N ALA A 183 23.79 31.68 26.98
CA ALA A 183 23.39 31.80 25.56
C ALA A 183 22.81 33.18 25.17
N MET A 184 22.52 34.07 26.13
CA MET A 184 21.84 35.35 25.88
C MET A 184 22.77 36.57 25.74
N SER A 185 24.09 36.43 25.90
CA SER A 185 25.05 37.56 25.91
C SER A 185 26.04 37.58 24.72
N GLY A 186 26.00 36.60 23.82
CA GLY A 186 26.99 36.39 22.76
C GLY A 186 26.64 36.94 21.36
N ALA A 187 25.84 38.00 21.26
CA ALA A 187 25.32 38.51 19.98
C ALA A 187 26.17 39.66 19.39
N ALA A 188 27.43 39.40 19.04
CA ALA A 188 28.23 40.31 18.20
C ALA A 188 29.32 39.56 17.38
N GLN A 189 29.28 39.79 16.06
CA GLN A 189 30.27 39.57 14.97
C GLN A 189 31.78 39.38 15.31
N PRO A 190 32.62 38.90 14.35
CA PRO A 190 32.38 37.84 13.36
C PRO A 190 33.60 36.92 13.05
N GLN A 191 33.37 35.86 12.25
CA GLN A 191 34.30 35.26 11.26
C GLN A 191 35.42 34.26 11.69
N GLN A 192 35.47 33.17 10.89
CA GLN A 192 36.59 32.27 10.51
C GLN A 192 36.87 30.92 11.22
N THR A 193 36.57 29.83 10.46
CA THR A 193 37.31 28.54 10.27
C THR A 193 37.54 27.61 11.49
N GLN A 194 36.86 26.44 11.53
CA GLN A 194 37.32 25.11 11.00
C GLN A 194 38.19 24.37 12.03
N GLN A 195 38.12 23.07 12.38
CA GLN A 195 37.38 21.84 11.98
C GLN A 195 37.02 21.09 13.31
N GLY A 196 36.29 19.97 13.45
CA GLY A 196 35.57 19.01 12.60
C GLY A 196 35.06 17.87 13.53
N GLY A 197 34.25 16.86 13.16
CA GLY A 197 33.66 16.50 11.88
C GLY A 197 32.60 15.38 12.04
N GLY A 198 31.74 15.22 11.03
CA GLY A 198 30.61 14.27 11.01
C GLY A 198 29.96 14.29 9.62
N ALA A 199 30.79 14.09 8.59
CA ALA A 199 30.37 14.26 7.21
C ALA A 199 29.65 13.02 6.67
N ALA A 200 28.52 13.23 6.01
CA ALA A 200 28.00 12.26 5.06
C ALA A 200 29.07 12.00 3.99
N ALA A 201 29.45 10.74 3.80
CA ALA A 201 30.44 10.37 2.82
C ALA A 201 29.91 10.63 1.40
N ILE A 202 30.48 11.62 0.72
CA ILE A 202 30.26 11.84 -0.71
C ILE A 202 30.86 10.63 -1.45
N PRO A 203 30.07 9.84 -2.21
CA PRO A 203 30.62 8.73 -2.97
C PRO A 203 31.60 9.24 -4.04
N ASP A 204 32.67 8.48 -4.31
CA ASP A 204 33.74 8.89 -5.23
C ASP A 204 33.25 9.07 -6.69
N VAL A 205 32.12 8.44 -7.01
CA VAL A 205 31.43 8.53 -8.30
C VAL A 205 29.95 8.77 -8.05
N MET A 206 29.42 9.81 -8.70
CA MET A 206 28.05 10.31 -8.55
C MET A 206 27.23 10.04 -9.81
N THR A 207 25.91 9.90 -9.67
CA THR A 207 24.97 9.99 -10.80
C THR A 207 24.70 11.45 -11.19
N VAL A 208 23.94 11.66 -12.27
CA VAL A 208 23.53 13.01 -12.72
C VAL A 208 22.68 13.69 -11.65
N GLU A 209 21.77 12.93 -11.03
CA GLU A 209 20.82 13.39 -10.02
C GLU A 209 21.54 13.76 -8.71
N GLU A 210 22.55 12.97 -8.32
CA GLU A 210 23.38 13.25 -7.14
C GLU A 210 24.27 14.49 -7.36
N ALA A 211 24.85 14.66 -8.56
CA ALA A 211 25.61 15.85 -8.91
C ALA A 211 24.72 17.10 -8.99
N ALA A 212 23.51 16.98 -9.54
CA ALA A 212 22.51 18.04 -9.56
C ALA A 212 22.10 18.47 -8.15
N ALA A 213 21.86 17.51 -7.24
CA ALA A 213 21.57 17.78 -5.84
C ALA A 213 22.74 18.45 -5.09
N TYR A 214 23.98 18.08 -5.41
CA TYR A 214 25.19 18.69 -4.83
C TYR A 214 25.43 20.12 -5.33
N LEU A 215 25.26 20.35 -6.63
CA LEU A 215 25.43 21.65 -7.29
C LEU A 215 24.21 22.57 -7.17
N LYS A 216 23.07 22.05 -6.68
CA LYS A 216 21.77 22.75 -6.56
C LYS A 216 21.21 23.29 -7.89
N VAL A 217 21.41 22.53 -8.96
CA VAL A 217 20.88 22.80 -10.31
C VAL A 217 19.97 21.65 -10.77
N SER A 218 19.36 21.75 -11.95
CA SER A 218 18.56 20.64 -12.48
C SER A 218 19.45 19.53 -13.06
N ALA A 219 18.90 18.31 -13.17
CA ALA A 219 19.60 17.21 -13.85
C ALA A 219 19.82 17.49 -15.34
N GLU A 220 18.95 18.29 -15.97
CA GLU A 220 19.05 18.70 -17.38
C GLU A 220 20.25 19.65 -17.59
N ASP A 221 20.48 20.58 -16.66
CA ASP A 221 21.66 21.46 -16.68
C ASP A 221 22.95 20.65 -16.56
N ILE A 222 23.00 19.64 -15.69
CA ILE A 222 24.17 18.76 -15.55
C ILE A 222 24.44 17.98 -16.84
N ILE A 223 23.40 17.49 -17.53
CA ILE A 223 23.55 16.82 -18.83
C ILE A 223 24.09 17.80 -19.87
N ALA A 224 23.56 19.03 -19.95
CA ALA A 224 24.05 20.05 -20.87
C ALA A 224 25.54 20.41 -20.63
N VAL A 225 25.96 20.53 -19.37
CA VAL A 225 27.37 20.82 -19.00
C VAL A 225 28.29 19.61 -19.31
N ILE A 226 27.80 18.37 -19.22
CA ILE A 226 28.53 17.18 -19.68
C ILE A 226 28.66 17.16 -21.21
N GLU A 227 27.59 17.52 -21.94
CA GLU A 227 27.58 17.52 -23.41
C GLU A 227 28.37 18.68 -24.02
N SER A 228 28.46 19.83 -23.34
CA SER A 228 29.38 20.93 -23.70
C SER A 228 30.86 20.58 -23.51
N GLY A 229 31.17 19.54 -22.73
CA GLY A 229 32.53 19.10 -22.40
C GLY A 229 33.15 19.79 -21.18
N GLU A 230 32.42 20.70 -20.51
CA GLU A 230 32.89 21.43 -19.33
C GLU A 230 32.99 20.54 -18.06
N LEU A 231 32.10 19.54 -17.92
CA LEU A 231 32.13 18.58 -16.82
C LEU A 231 32.49 17.16 -17.31
N PRO A 232 33.71 16.64 -17.04
CA PRO A 232 34.11 15.33 -17.54
C PRO A 232 33.39 14.18 -16.81
N ALA A 233 32.59 13.42 -17.56
CA ALA A 233 31.85 12.25 -17.09
C ALA A 233 32.09 11.00 -17.96
N ARG A 234 31.90 9.80 -17.40
CA ARG A 234 31.93 8.54 -18.14
C ARG A 234 30.51 8.01 -18.36
N LYS A 235 30.15 7.69 -19.61
CA LYS A 235 28.89 7.03 -19.94
C LYS A 235 29.03 5.51 -19.75
N ILE A 236 28.17 4.92 -18.92
CA ILE A 236 28.10 3.48 -18.68
C ILE A 236 26.67 3.02 -18.99
N GLY A 237 26.49 2.39 -20.15
CA GLY A 237 25.16 2.07 -20.68
C GLY A 237 24.38 3.35 -21.00
N THR A 238 23.20 3.50 -20.38
CA THR A 238 22.33 4.67 -20.52
C THR A 238 22.63 5.79 -19.52
N GLN A 239 23.49 5.56 -18.52
CA GLN A 239 23.73 6.50 -17.43
C GLN A 239 25.11 7.16 -17.51
N TYR A 240 25.21 8.39 -17.01
CA TYR A 240 26.50 9.05 -16.77
C TYR A 240 26.98 8.79 -15.35
N ARG A 241 28.30 8.81 -15.18
CA ARG A 241 29.03 8.67 -13.92
C ARG A 241 30.08 9.77 -13.84
N ILE A 242 29.93 10.64 -12.86
CA ILE A 242 30.72 11.86 -12.68
C ILE A 242 31.63 11.62 -11.46
N SER A 243 32.93 11.85 -11.58
CA SER A 243 33.81 11.71 -10.41
C SER A 243 33.72 12.95 -9.51
N LYS A 244 33.90 12.74 -8.21
CA LYS A 244 33.99 13.85 -7.24
C LYS A 244 35.08 14.88 -7.59
N ASP A 245 36.19 14.43 -8.17
CA ASP A 245 37.26 15.30 -8.68
C ASP A 245 36.82 16.15 -9.89
N ALA A 246 35.93 15.64 -10.75
CA ALA A 246 35.39 16.41 -11.88
C ALA A 246 34.51 17.55 -11.38
N VAL A 247 33.57 17.25 -10.46
CA VAL A 247 32.70 18.25 -9.83
C VAL A 247 33.52 19.29 -9.05
N SER A 248 34.52 18.84 -8.29
CA SER A 248 35.41 19.73 -7.53
C SER A 248 36.25 20.65 -8.43
N LYS A 249 36.69 20.17 -9.59
CA LYS A 249 37.41 20.99 -10.58
C LYS A 249 36.50 21.98 -11.32
N PHE A 250 35.28 21.57 -11.65
CA PHE A 250 34.27 22.45 -12.26
C PHE A 250 33.89 23.62 -11.32
N LEU A 251 33.76 23.36 -10.02
CA LEU A 251 33.55 24.39 -9.00
C LEU A 251 34.79 25.24 -8.65
N GLY A 252 35.97 24.79 -9.05
CA GLY A 252 37.26 25.44 -8.75
C GLY A 252 37.97 26.02 -9.98
N GLY A 253 37.26 26.17 -11.10
CA GLY A 253 37.73 26.79 -12.34
C GLY A 253 37.63 28.31 -12.33
#